data_AF-A0A3C0SUZ1-F1
#
_entry.id   AF-A0A3C0SUZ1-F1
#
_cell.length_a   1.000
_cell.length_b   1.000
_cell.length_c   1.000
_cell.angle_alpha   90.00
_cell.angle_beta   90.00
_cell.angle_gamma   90.00
#
_symmetry.space_group_name_H-M   'P 1'
#
loop_
_entity.id
_entity.type
_entity.pdbx_description
1 polymer ?
#
loop_
_entity_poly.entity_id
_entity_poly.type
_entity_poly.pdbx_seq_one_letter_code
_entity_poly.pdbx_strand_id
1 'polypeptide(L)'
;MMKKSLEREFSVPELTGEPDWVEIVIPDNFGSGRQFITGDIRQDRIKLKYFKREHDNALMARIWFGSAAEGPVGHVHGGSMAALLDESMGLAICLTGSTAVTAKLTISYRKMLPL
;
A
#
# COMPACT_ATOMS: atom_id res chain seq x y z
N MET A 1 -14.90 -37.95 -5.48
CA MET A 1 -13.89 -37.75 -4.42
C MET A 1 -13.44 -36.29 -4.49
N MET A 2 -13.95 -35.45 -3.58
CA MET A 2 -13.67 -34.00 -3.53
C MET A 2 -12.17 -33.77 -3.32
N LYS A 3 -11.55 -33.00 -4.21
CA LYS A 3 -10.23 -32.40 -3.95
C LYS A 3 -10.43 -31.39 -2.84
N LYS A 4 -9.92 -31.70 -1.65
CA LYS A 4 -9.82 -30.78 -0.51
C LYS A 4 -8.91 -29.65 -0.96
N SER A 5 -9.49 -28.50 -1.30
CA SER A 5 -8.77 -27.27 -1.59
C SER A 5 -7.87 -26.98 -0.40
N LEU A 6 -6.56 -26.98 -0.62
CA LEU A 6 -5.59 -26.52 0.35
C LEU A 6 -5.71 -25.00 0.42
N GLU A 7 -6.69 -24.52 1.18
CA GLU A 7 -6.68 -23.14 1.66
C GLU A 7 -5.47 -23.01 2.58
N ARG A 8 -4.36 -22.48 2.06
CA ARG A 8 -3.32 -21.93 2.93
C ARG A 8 -3.93 -20.69 3.55
N GLU A 9 -4.21 -20.73 4.85
CA GLU A 9 -4.38 -19.50 5.63
C GLU A 9 -3.05 -18.74 5.55
N PHE A 10 -2.97 -17.76 4.64
CA PHE A 10 -1.92 -16.77 4.68
C PHE A 10 -2.23 -15.84 5.84
N SER A 11 -1.48 -15.98 6.93
CA SER A 11 -1.56 -15.01 8.02
C SER A 11 -1.06 -13.66 7.49
N VAL A 12 -1.88 -12.62 7.66
CA VAL A 12 -1.53 -11.27 7.24
C VAL A 12 -0.28 -10.85 8.03
N PRO A 13 0.85 -10.54 7.35
CA PRO A 13 2.09 -10.27 8.04
C PRO A 13 2.01 -8.96 8.84
N GLU A 14 2.82 -8.87 9.88
CA GLU A 14 3.06 -7.58 10.53
C GLU A 14 4.02 -6.74 9.69
N LEU A 15 3.70 -5.47 9.52
CA LEU A 15 4.43 -4.57 8.61
C LEU A 15 5.35 -3.67 9.44
N THR A 16 6.48 -4.20 9.89
CA THR A 16 7.45 -3.44 10.69
C THR A 16 8.36 -2.58 9.82
N GLY A 17 8.66 -1.35 10.22
CA GLY A 17 9.65 -0.51 9.56
C GLY A 17 11.09 -0.99 9.76
N GLU A 18 12.04 -0.32 9.10
CA GLU A 18 13.48 -0.46 9.39
C GLU A 18 13.86 0.36 10.64
N PRO A 19 15.06 0.16 11.24
CA PRO A 19 15.43 0.84 12.48
C PRO A 19 15.37 2.38 12.44
N ASP A 20 15.57 3.00 11.28
CA ASP A 20 15.51 4.45 11.08
C ASP A 20 14.15 4.92 10.51
N TRP A 21 13.12 4.08 10.59
CA TRP A 21 11.76 4.38 10.11
C TRP A 21 10.81 4.62 11.27
N VAL A 22 10.23 5.80 11.31
CA VAL A 22 9.21 6.19 12.31
C VAL A 22 7.83 6.06 11.67
N GLU A 23 6.94 5.25 12.26
CA GLU A 23 5.58 5.04 11.73
C GLU A 23 4.81 6.37 11.68
N ILE A 24 4.11 6.61 10.57
CA ILE A 24 3.32 7.81 10.33
C ILE A 24 1.86 7.53 10.68
N VAL A 25 1.29 8.37 11.54
CA VAL A 25 -0.16 8.49 11.66
C VAL A 25 -0.67 9.36 10.51
N ILE A 26 -1.57 8.80 9.71
CA ILE A 26 -2.11 9.50 8.55
C ILE A 26 -2.86 10.75 9.02
N PRO A 27 -2.50 11.95 8.52
CA PRO A 27 -3.16 13.20 8.92
C PRO A 27 -4.63 13.26 8.50
N ASP A 28 -5.49 13.88 9.32
CA ASP A 28 -6.92 14.04 9.02
C ASP A 28 -7.19 14.83 7.72
N ASN A 29 -6.29 15.76 7.38
CA ASN A 29 -6.36 16.53 6.13
C ASN A 29 -5.94 15.72 4.89
N PHE A 30 -5.32 14.55 5.05
CA PHE A 30 -5.17 13.58 3.98
C PHE A 30 -6.43 12.73 3.81
N GLY A 31 -7.07 12.39 4.93
CA GLY A 31 -8.43 11.86 4.98
C GLY A 31 -8.70 11.00 6.20
N SER A 32 -9.97 10.68 6.42
CA SER A 32 -10.48 10.09 7.66
C SER A 32 -10.92 8.62 7.52
N GLY A 33 -10.11 7.80 6.85
CA GLY A 33 -10.32 6.35 6.75
C GLY A 33 -11.27 5.90 5.64
N ARG A 34 -11.50 6.74 4.63
CA ARG A 34 -12.29 6.40 3.42
C ARG A 34 -11.46 6.38 2.15
N GLN A 35 -10.15 6.54 2.26
CA GLN A 35 -9.25 6.51 1.11
C GLN A 35 -9.28 5.13 0.45
N PHE A 36 -9.03 5.09 -0.85
CA PHE A 36 -9.13 3.88 -1.63
C PHE A 36 -8.15 2.77 -1.19
N ILE A 37 -6.96 3.16 -0.69
CA ILE A 37 -5.94 2.23 -0.19
C ILE A 37 -5.93 2.20 1.33
N THR A 38 -5.59 3.30 2.03
CA THR A 38 -5.48 3.27 3.51
C THR A 38 -6.82 3.18 4.24
N GLY A 39 -7.93 3.50 3.57
CA GLY A 39 -9.27 3.33 4.13
C GLY A 39 -9.82 1.91 3.95
N ASP A 40 -9.04 0.99 3.35
CA ASP A 40 -9.45 -0.39 3.20
C ASP A 40 -9.40 -1.15 4.51
N ILE A 41 -10.58 -1.43 5.06
CA ILE A 41 -10.73 -2.24 6.26
C ILE A 41 -10.71 -3.75 5.97
N ARG A 42 -10.71 -4.15 4.70
CA ARG A 42 -10.63 -5.56 4.32
C ARG A 42 -9.22 -6.08 4.53
N GLN A 43 -9.10 -7.17 5.26
CA GLN A 43 -7.81 -7.80 5.56
C GLN A 43 -7.29 -8.70 4.43
N ASP A 44 -8.00 -8.82 3.30
CA ASP A 44 -7.68 -9.73 2.19
C ASP A 44 -7.23 -9.03 0.90
N ARG A 45 -7.25 -7.68 0.85
CA ARG A 45 -6.86 -6.90 -0.34
C ARG A 45 -5.50 -6.22 -0.18
N ILE A 46 -5.39 -5.20 0.68
CA ILE A 46 -4.13 -4.48 0.90
C ILE A 46 -3.97 -4.19 2.40
N LYS A 47 -2.82 -4.53 2.98
CA LYS A 47 -2.36 -4.01 4.28
C LYS A 47 -1.14 -3.13 4.04
N LEU A 48 -1.10 -1.98 4.69
CA LEU A 48 -0.08 -0.97 4.46
C LEU A 48 0.22 -0.21 5.76
N LYS A 49 1.49 0.11 5.97
CA LYS A 49 1.94 1.10 6.94
C LYS A 49 2.88 2.08 6.26
N TYR A 50 2.72 3.36 6.56
CA TYR A 50 3.63 4.41 6.13
C TYR A 50 4.60 4.77 7.25
N PHE A 51 5.80 5.16 6.86
CA PHE A 51 6.87 5.56 7.76
C PHE A 51 7.59 6.77 7.20
N LYS A 52 8.18 7.55 8.10
CA LYS A 52 9.14 8.60 7.77
C LYS A 52 10.52 8.09 8.09
N ARG A 53 11.42 8.09 7.11
CA ARG A 53 12.82 7.77 7.36
C ARG A 53 13.54 8.95 7.99
N GLU A 54 14.24 8.73 9.10
CA GLU A 54 14.76 9.84 9.92
C GLU A 54 15.85 10.66 9.23
N HIS A 55 16.76 10.00 8.51
CA HIS A 55 17.98 10.66 8.02
C HIS A 55 17.75 11.60 6.81
N ASP A 56 16.67 11.40 6.05
CA ASP A 56 16.35 12.21 4.86
C ASP A 56 14.88 12.60 4.74
N ASN A 57 14.06 12.27 5.75
CA ASN A 57 12.62 12.54 5.78
C ASN A 57 11.82 11.89 4.64
N ALA A 58 12.36 10.87 3.97
CA ALA A 58 11.64 10.18 2.89
C ALA A 58 10.38 9.47 3.41
N LEU A 59 9.29 9.55 2.64
CA LEU A 59 8.12 8.72 2.86
C LEU A 59 8.42 7.29 2.43
N MET A 60 8.30 6.36 3.36
CA MET A 60 8.45 4.94 3.16
C MET A 60 7.12 4.24 3.36
N ALA A 61 6.91 3.15 2.62
CA ALA A 61 5.72 2.33 2.73
C ALA A 61 6.14 0.87 2.83
N ARG A 62 5.53 0.14 3.75
CA ARG A 62 5.61 -1.33 3.80
C ARG A 62 4.22 -1.86 3.53
N ILE A 63 4.11 -2.71 2.53
CA ILE A 63 2.83 -3.13 1.95
C ILE A 63 2.80 -4.66 1.84
N TRP A 64 1.65 -5.22 2.10
CA TRP A 64 1.29 -6.58 1.75
C TRP A 64 0.04 -6.56 0.87
N PHE A 65 0.09 -7.28 -0.25
CA PHE A 65 -1.04 -7.46 -1.15
C PHE A 65 -1.63 -8.85 -0.93
N GLY A 66 -2.91 -8.90 -0.58
CA GLY A 66 -3.65 -10.14 -0.41
C GLY A 66 -4.29 -10.62 -1.71
N SER A 67 -4.98 -11.76 -1.64
CA SER A 67 -5.61 -12.40 -2.80
C SER A 67 -6.63 -11.51 -3.51
N ALA A 68 -7.33 -10.63 -2.81
CA ALA A 68 -8.29 -9.71 -3.43
C ALA A 68 -7.61 -8.57 -4.23
N ALA A 69 -6.29 -8.44 -4.18
CA ALA A 69 -5.52 -7.55 -5.05
C ALA A 69 -4.93 -8.27 -6.28
N GLU A 70 -5.24 -9.55 -6.50
CA GLU A 70 -4.81 -10.33 -7.67
C GLU A 70 -5.31 -9.71 -8.98
N GLY A 71 -4.44 -9.68 -9.98
CA GLY A 71 -4.81 -9.39 -11.37
C GLY A 71 -4.51 -10.59 -12.24
N PRO A 72 -3.28 -10.72 -12.77
CA PRO A 72 -2.81 -11.97 -13.35
C PRO A 72 -2.67 -13.04 -12.27
N VAL A 73 -2.85 -14.32 -12.63
CA VAL A 73 -2.74 -15.45 -11.69
C VAL A 73 -1.42 -15.38 -10.91
N GLY A 74 -1.52 -15.35 -9.58
CA GLY A 74 -0.41 -15.30 -8.63
C GLY A 74 0.28 -13.94 -8.50
N HIS A 75 -0.27 -12.87 -9.07
CA HIS A 75 0.38 -11.57 -9.13
C HIS A 75 -0.57 -10.41 -8.85
N VAL A 76 -0.01 -9.34 -8.27
CA VAL A 76 -0.74 -8.11 -7.95
C VAL A 76 -1.24 -7.43 -9.21
N HIS A 77 -2.51 -7.00 -9.19
CA HIS A 77 -3.10 -6.21 -10.26
C HIS A 77 -2.37 -4.87 -10.41
N GLY A 78 -2.04 -4.50 -11.67
CA GLY A 78 -1.31 -3.27 -11.97
C GLY A 78 -1.97 -2.01 -11.41
N GLY A 79 -3.31 -1.95 -11.45
CA GLY A 79 -4.10 -0.86 -10.88
C GLY A 79 -3.98 -0.74 -9.36
N SER A 80 -3.80 -1.85 -8.64
CA SER A 80 -3.59 -1.83 -7.17
C SER A 80 -2.26 -1.19 -6.82
N MET A 81 -1.20 -1.55 -7.57
CA MET A 81 0.12 -0.90 -7.45
C MET A 81 0.06 0.58 -7.85
N ALA A 82 -0.69 0.91 -8.91
CA ALA A 82 -0.82 2.30 -9.35
C ALA A 82 -1.53 3.18 -8.32
N ALA A 83 -2.64 2.70 -7.76
CA ALA A 83 -3.41 3.43 -6.77
C ALA A 83 -2.61 3.63 -5.46
N LEU A 84 -1.82 2.64 -5.05
CA LEU A 84 -0.87 2.79 -3.95
C LEU A 84 0.16 3.90 -4.22
N LEU A 85 0.77 3.92 -5.41
CA LEU A 85 1.76 4.93 -5.78
C LEU A 85 1.14 6.34 -5.85
N ASP A 86 -0.08 6.45 -6.37
CA ASP A 86 -0.84 7.70 -6.41
C ASP A 86 -1.08 8.25 -4.99
N GLU A 87 -1.59 7.40 -4.10
CA GLU A 87 -1.85 7.77 -2.70
C GLU A 87 -0.55 8.13 -1.97
N SER A 88 0.52 7.34 -2.15
CA SER A 88 1.83 7.61 -1.54
C SER A 88 2.36 8.99 -1.95
N MET A 89 2.23 9.34 -3.23
CA MET A 89 2.63 10.66 -3.72
C MET A 89 1.79 11.78 -3.09
N GLY A 90 0.47 11.60 -3.00
CA GLY A 90 -0.42 12.54 -2.34
C GLY A 90 -0.08 12.72 -0.86
N LEU A 91 0.19 11.63 -0.16
CA LEU A 91 0.55 11.66 1.27
C LEU A 91 1.89 12.36 1.47
N ALA A 92 2.88 12.12 0.60
CA ALA A 92 4.17 12.80 0.67
C ALA A 92 4.01 14.34 0.60
N ILE A 93 3.13 14.84 -0.27
CA ILE A 93 2.82 16.28 -0.37
C ILE A 93 2.04 16.76 0.86
N CYS A 94 1.06 15.97 1.32
CA CYS A 94 0.27 16.32 2.50
C CYS A 94 1.15 16.50 3.75
N LEU A 95 2.16 15.66 3.92
CA LEU A 95 3.12 15.73 5.03
C LEU A 95 4.00 16.99 5.02
N THR A 96 4.08 17.71 3.89
CA THR A 96 4.72 19.04 3.83
C THR A 96 3.77 20.19 4.19
N GLY A 97 2.54 19.89 4.62
CA GLY A 97 1.50 20.88 4.92
C GLY A 97 0.83 21.47 3.67
N SER A 98 1.05 20.86 2.51
CA SER A 98 0.49 21.30 1.23
C SER A 98 -0.63 20.39 0.74
N THR A 99 -1.52 20.93 -0.10
CA THR A 99 -2.57 20.15 -0.76
C THR A 99 -2.34 20.16 -2.26
N ALA A 100 -2.39 18.99 -2.89
CA ALA A 100 -2.26 18.84 -4.32
C ALA A 100 -3.18 17.74 -4.84
N VAL A 101 -3.39 17.74 -6.16
CA VAL A 101 -4.07 16.68 -6.88
C VAL A 101 -3.14 16.13 -7.96
N THR A 102 -3.26 14.85 -8.25
CA THR A 102 -2.48 14.21 -9.30
C THR A 102 -2.90 14.75 -10.67
N ALA A 103 -2.04 15.55 -11.30
CA ALA A 103 -2.26 16.01 -12.67
C ALA A 103 -1.88 14.94 -13.71
N LYS A 104 -0.82 14.16 -13.42
CA LYS A 104 -0.32 13.09 -14.27
C LYS A 104 0.43 12.06 -13.43
N LEU A 105 0.11 10.78 -13.63
CA LEU A 105 0.87 9.66 -13.11
C LEU A 105 1.43 8.84 -14.27
N THR A 106 2.72 8.50 -14.23
CA THR A 106 3.36 7.66 -15.24
C THR A 106 4.11 6.55 -14.55
N ILE A 107 3.74 5.31 -14.85
CA ILE A 107 4.27 4.13 -14.18
C ILE A 107 4.88 3.22 -15.24
N SER A 108 6.06 2.69 -14.94
CA SER A 108 6.71 1.65 -15.74
C SER A 108 6.84 0.38 -14.90
N TYR A 109 6.01 -0.62 -15.21
CA TYR A 109 6.06 -1.92 -14.56
C TYR A 109 7.24 -2.72 -15.12
N ARG A 110 8.27 -2.95 -14.29
CA ARG A 110 9.53 -3.59 -14.73
C ARG A 110 9.54 -5.10 -14.54
N LYS A 111 8.81 -5.59 -13.55
CA LYS A 111 8.69 -7.00 -13.19
C LYS A 111 7.29 -7.24 -12.63
N MET A 112 6.82 -8.47 -12.75
CA MET A 112 5.62 -8.90 -12.07
C MET A 112 5.85 -8.88 -10.55
N LEU A 113 4.83 -8.48 -9.79
CA LEU A 113 4.85 -8.49 -8.34
C LEU A 113 4.03 -9.69 -7.85
N PRO A 114 4.66 -10.72 -7.27
CA PRO A 114 3.95 -11.85 -6.68
C PRO A 114 3.08 -11.41 -5.48
N LEU A 115 2.03 -12.19 -5.21
CA LEU A 115 1.27 -12.12 -3.96
C LEU A 115 2.06 -12.76 -2.80
#